data_AF-A0A8J4PI04-F1
#
_entry.id   AF-A0A8J4PI04-F1
#
_cell.length_a   1.000
_cell.length_b   1.000
_cell.length_c   1.000
_cell.angle_alpha   90.00
_cell.angle_beta   90.00
_cell.angle_gamma   90.00
#
_symmetry.space_group_name_H-M   'P 1'
#
loop_
_entity.id
_entity.type
_entity.pdbx_description
1 polymer ?
#
loop_
_entity_poly.entity_id
_entity_poly.type
_entity_poly.pdbx_seq_one_letter_code
_entity_poly.pdbx_strand_id
1 'polypeptide(L)'
;LNQDKELTFEEFTIVLAKLTDDAHRISHGDDRLELLLFQTPQTREPRSELEKAMDIIIDVFHQYSRREGNRDTLTKMELKLLIEQQLVNYLKLVRDRATIDEIMKDLDINKDVQISFSEVMLLITRVTIAAHEYLHNIEDQQQQQQQQQQQQQQQ
;
A
#
# COMPACT_ATOMS: atom_id res chain seq x y z
N LEU A 1 3.83 -5.83 20.43
CA LEU A 1 3.16 -7.13 20.31
C LEU A 1 1.90 -7.07 21.14
N ASN A 2 0.78 -7.37 20.50
CA ASN A 2 -0.51 -7.58 21.12
C ASN A 2 -0.46 -8.71 22.17
N GLN A 3 -1.52 -8.79 22.98
CA GLN A 3 -1.55 -9.65 24.17
C GLN A 3 -1.71 -11.14 23.84
N ASP A 4 -2.09 -11.48 22.61
CA ASP A 4 -2.34 -12.84 22.13
C ASP A 4 -1.12 -13.50 21.47
N LYS A 5 -0.01 -12.76 21.26
CA LYS A 5 1.23 -13.23 20.62
C LYS A 5 1.06 -13.64 19.15
N GLU A 6 -0.05 -13.27 18.51
CA GLU A 6 -0.31 -13.57 17.10
C GLU A 6 -0.31 -12.28 16.30
N LEU A 7 0.38 -12.23 15.17
CA LEU A 7 0.33 -11.04 14.32
C LEU A 7 -0.86 -11.15 13.37
N THR A 8 -1.88 -10.31 13.56
CA THR A 8 -3.01 -10.23 12.63
C THR A 8 -2.56 -9.67 11.27
N PHE A 9 -3.35 -9.93 10.22
CA PHE A 9 -3.03 -9.37 8.89
C PHE A 9 -3.05 -7.83 8.91
N GLU A 10 -3.97 -7.21 9.65
CA GLU A 10 -3.99 -5.76 9.84
C GLU A 10 -2.69 -5.25 10.46
N GLU A 11 -2.22 -5.85 11.56
CA GLU A 11 -0.95 -5.46 12.19
C GLU A 11 0.24 -5.70 11.28
N PHE A 12 0.25 -6.81 10.52
CA PHE A 12 1.27 -7.08 9.52
C PHE A 12 1.32 -5.96 8.46
N THR A 13 0.18 -5.53 7.93
CA THR A 13 0.14 -4.44 6.94
C THR A 13 0.58 -3.09 7.51
N ILE A 14 0.32 -2.83 8.79
CA ILE A 14 0.81 -1.63 9.48
C ILE A 14 2.34 -1.67 9.64
N VAL A 15 2.90 -2.83 9.99
CA VAL A 15 4.36 -3.01 10.06
C VAL A 15 4.99 -2.79 8.69
N LEU A 16 4.43 -3.39 7.64
CA LEU A 16 4.91 -3.23 6.27
C LEU A 16 4.85 -1.76 5.81
N ALA A 17 3.77 -1.05 6.15
CA ALA A 17 3.63 0.37 5.83
C ALA A 17 4.73 1.23 6.46
N LYS A 18 5.06 0.97 7.73
CA LYS A 18 6.15 1.66 8.44
C LYS A 18 7.51 1.34 7.84
N LEU A 19 7.81 0.07 7.57
CA LEU A 19 9.05 -0.34 6.92
C LEU A 19 9.22 0.30 5.54
N THR A 20 8.12 0.45 4.81
CA THR A 20 8.14 1.11 3.49
C THR A 20 8.38 2.62 3.63
N ASP A 21 7.79 3.30 4.61
CA ASP A 21 8.07 4.72 4.90
C ASP A 21 9.52 4.93 5.34
N ASP A 22 10.07 4.03 6.17
CA ASP A 22 11.47 4.07 6.59
C ASP A 22 12.40 3.89 5.37
N ALA A 23 12.12 2.93 4.48
CA ALA A 23 12.85 2.74 3.23
C ALA A 23 12.77 3.97 2.31
N HIS A 24 11.59 4.60 2.22
CA HIS A 24 11.39 5.84 1.49
C HIS A 24 12.25 6.98 2.06
N ARG A 25 12.29 7.17 3.38
CA ARG A 25 13.12 8.20 4.03
C ARG A 25 14.62 7.98 3.78
N ILE A 26 15.09 6.73 3.88
CA ILE A 26 16.48 6.36 3.56
C ILE A 26 16.81 6.75 2.11
N SER A 27 15.85 6.66 1.20
CA SER A 27 16.04 7.02 -0.22
C SER A 27 16.24 8.53 -0.47
N HIS A 28 15.72 9.40 0.40
CA HIS A 28 15.85 10.87 0.30
C HIS A 28 17.10 11.46 1.01
N GLY A 29 17.72 10.72 1.93
CA GLY A 29 18.98 11.08 2.64
C GLY A 29 18.75 11.79 3.98
N ASP A 30 19.25 11.27 5.11
CA ASP A 30 20.58 11.62 5.64
C ASP A 30 21.31 10.44 6.35
N ASP A 31 20.72 9.25 6.44
CA ASP A 31 21.39 8.03 6.96
C ASP A 31 22.17 7.28 5.87
N ARG A 32 22.67 8.02 4.89
CA ARG A 32 23.64 7.50 3.93
C ARG A 32 24.90 6.97 4.62
N LEU A 33 25.19 7.40 5.86
CA LEU A 33 26.29 6.85 6.65
C LEU A 33 26.01 5.44 7.20
N GLU A 34 24.75 5.04 7.42
CA GLU A 34 24.47 3.65 7.83
C GLU A 34 24.50 2.68 6.64
N LEU A 35 24.10 3.14 5.45
CA LEU A 35 24.19 2.33 4.22
C LEU A 35 25.59 2.34 3.57
N LEU A 36 26.31 3.47 3.62
CA LEU A 36 27.66 3.59 3.02
C LEU A 36 28.76 2.94 3.87
N LEU A 37 28.56 2.74 5.17
CA LEU A 37 29.50 1.94 5.98
C LEU A 37 29.45 0.44 5.65
N PHE A 38 28.46 -0.02 4.87
CA PHE A 38 28.34 -1.43 4.47
C PHE A 38 28.39 -1.72 2.96
N GLN A 39 28.40 -0.74 2.05
CA GLN A 39 28.17 -1.06 0.63
C GLN A 39 29.18 -0.42 -0.32
N THR A 40 30.23 -1.19 -0.62
CA THR A 40 31.04 -1.02 -1.83
C THR A 40 30.31 -1.65 -3.05
N PRO A 41 30.58 -1.23 -4.30
CA PRO A 41 29.81 -1.64 -5.49
C PRO A 41 29.91 -3.11 -5.91
N GLN A 42 30.49 -4.00 -5.10
CA GLN A 42 30.83 -5.38 -5.49
C GLN A 42 30.02 -6.47 -4.78
N THR A 43 29.08 -6.13 -3.90
CA THR A 43 28.18 -7.11 -3.24
C THR A 43 26.82 -6.49 -2.95
N ARG A 44 25.93 -6.42 -3.95
CA ARG A 44 24.49 -6.23 -3.69
C ARG A 44 23.85 -7.60 -3.75
N GLU A 45 23.49 -8.16 -2.59
CA GLU A 45 22.66 -9.36 -2.55
C GLU A 45 21.34 -9.08 -3.30
N PRO A 46 20.80 -10.09 -4.00
CA PRO A 46 19.53 -9.92 -4.68
C PRO A 46 18.44 -9.59 -3.67
N ARG A 47 17.68 -8.52 -3.93
CA ARG A 47 16.53 -8.14 -3.11
C ARG A 47 15.51 -9.27 -3.04
N SER A 48 14.96 -9.49 -1.86
CA SER A 48 13.80 -10.34 -1.62
C SER A 48 12.53 -9.75 -2.26
N GLU A 49 11.47 -10.57 -2.36
CA GLU A 49 10.22 -10.14 -3.00
C GLU A 49 9.54 -8.99 -2.24
N LEU A 50 9.64 -8.94 -0.90
CA LEU A 50 9.10 -7.84 -0.12
C LEU A 50 9.90 -6.55 -0.31
N GLU A 51 11.22 -6.62 -0.37
CA GLU A 51 12.06 -5.45 -0.67
C GLU A 51 11.74 -4.89 -2.06
N LYS A 52 11.60 -5.77 -3.07
CA LYS A 52 11.17 -5.36 -4.42
C LYS A 52 9.78 -4.72 -4.40
N ALA A 53 8.83 -5.27 -3.64
CA ALA A 53 7.49 -4.71 -3.55
C ALA A 53 7.51 -3.31 -2.90
N MET A 54 8.31 -3.11 -1.84
CA MET A 54 8.50 -1.81 -1.21
C MET A 54 9.13 -0.80 -2.18
N ASP A 55 10.17 -1.19 -2.91
CA ASP A 55 10.77 -0.36 -3.95
C ASP A 55 9.74 0.06 -5.01
N ILE A 56 8.90 -0.88 -5.47
CA ILE A 56 7.85 -0.62 -6.46
C ILE A 56 6.83 0.39 -5.92
N ILE A 57 6.41 0.27 -4.65
CA ILE A 57 5.46 1.21 -4.04
C ILE A 57 6.07 2.62 -4.03
N ILE A 58 7.34 2.75 -3.64
CA ILE A 58 8.09 4.01 -3.62
C ILE A 58 8.20 4.61 -5.03
N ASP A 59 8.59 3.80 -6.01
CA ASP A 59 8.76 4.22 -7.40
C ASP A 59 7.42 4.68 -8.00
N VAL A 60 6.34 3.96 -7.72
CA VAL A 60 4.99 4.35 -8.14
C VAL A 60 4.61 5.69 -7.54
N PHE A 61 4.77 5.91 -6.23
CA PHE A 61 4.48 7.20 -5.61
C PHE A 61 5.22 8.35 -6.31
N HIS A 62 6.53 8.19 -6.53
CA HIS A 62 7.36 9.19 -7.18
C HIS A 62 7.08 9.40 -8.67
N GLN A 63 6.52 8.40 -9.35
CA GLN A 63 6.04 8.56 -10.72
C GLN A 63 4.90 9.59 -10.81
N TYR A 64 4.11 9.76 -9.75
CA TYR A 64 3.03 10.73 -9.68
C TYR A 64 3.45 12.02 -8.98
N SER A 65 4.12 11.97 -7.82
CA SER A 65 4.47 13.17 -7.02
C SER A 65 5.43 14.14 -7.72
N ARG A 66 6.12 13.70 -8.78
CA ARG A 66 7.10 14.52 -9.51
C ARG A 66 6.48 15.29 -10.68
N ARG A 67 5.15 15.32 -10.83
CA ARG A 67 4.49 15.94 -11.98
C ARG A 67 4.23 17.42 -11.75
N GLU A 68 3.84 17.81 -10.55
CA GLU A 68 3.57 19.20 -10.18
C GLU A 68 3.88 19.49 -8.70
N GLY A 69 4.09 20.76 -8.35
CA GLY A 69 4.29 21.16 -6.95
C GLY A 69 5.53 20.54 -6.28
N ASN A 70 5.34 20.02 -5.07
CA ASN A 70 6.39 19.39 -4.27
C ASN A 70 6.60 17.93 -4.71
N ARG A 71 7.85 17.59 -5.02
CA ARG A 71 8.26 16.29 -5.56
C ARG A 71 8.12 15.10 -4.60
N ASP A 72 7.88 15.38 -3.32
CA ASP A 72 7.76 14.36 -2.26
C ASP A 72 6.35 14.28 -1.65
N THR A 73 5.37 14.90 -2.30
CA THR A 73 3.97 14.84 -1.89
C THR A 73 3.09 14.76 -3.13
N LEU A 74 1.88 14.21 -3.01
CA LEU A 74 0.90 14.25 -4.07
C LEU A 74 -0.03 15.44 -3.87
N THR A 75 -0.17 16.23 -4.92
CA THR A 75 -1.35 17.08 -5.07
C THR A 75 -2.60 16.23 -5.24
N LYS A 76 -3.76 16.85 -5.08
CA LYS A 76 -5.06 16.22 -5.36
C LYS A 76 -5.17 15.64 -6.78
N MET A 77 -4.59 16.29 -7.79
CA MET A 77 -4.63 15.79 -9.17
C MET A 77 -3.73 14.55 -9.33
N GLU A 78 -2.55 14.58 -8.74
CA GLU A 78 -1.62 13.44 -8.76
C GLU A 78 -2.18 12.23 -8.01
N LEU A 79 -2.79 12.45 -6.82
CA LEU A 79 -3.50 11.40 -6.08
C LEU A 79 -4.60 10.77 -6.93
N LYS A 80 -5.43 11.59 -7.58
CA LYS A 80 -6.48 11.11 -8.47
C LYS A 80 -5.92 10.20 -9.56
N LEU A 81 -4.85 10.64 -10.24
CA LEU A 81 -4.23 9.87 -11.32
C LEU A 81 -3.63 8.56 -10.81
N LEU A 82 -3.01 8.56 -9.63
CA LEU A 82 -2.49 7.35 -8.99
C LEU A 82 -3.61 6.35 -8.74
N ILE A 83 -4.73 6.77 -8.14
CA ILE A 83 -5.90 5.92 -7.89
C ILE A 83 -6.46 5.36 -9.20
N GLU A 84 -6.65 6.23 -10.20
CA GLU A 84 -7.25 5.85 -11.48
C GLU A 84 -6.38 4.90 -12.31
N GLN A 85 -5.06 4.88 -12.13
CA GLN A 85 -4.13 4.10 -12.95
C GLN A 85 -3.50 2.90 -12.24
N GLN A 86 -3.28 2.98 -10.93
CA GLN A 86 -2.59 1.94 -10.15
C GLN A 86 -3.57 1.11 -9.32
N LEU A 87 -4.70 1.70 -8.90
CA LEU A 87 -5.72 1.03 -8.09
C LEU A 87 -7.01 0.76 -8.88
N VAL A 88 -6.89 0.62 -10.22
CA VAL A 88 -8.02 0.48 -11.15
C VAL A 88 -9.02 -0.56 -10.69
N ASN A 89 -8.55 -1.73 -10.25
CA ASN A 89 -9.42 -2.86 -9.92
C ASN A 89 -10.05 -2.76 -8.53
N TYR A 90 -9.36 -2.13 -7.58
CA TYR A 90 -9.82 -1.98 -6.21
C TYR A 90 -10.74 -0.78 -6.03
N LEU A 91 -10.51 0.29 -6.79
CA LEU A 91 -11.19 1.57 -6.66
C LEU A 91 -11.96 1.96 -7.94
N LYS A 92 -12.52 0.97 -8.67
CA LYS A 92 -13.26 1.18 -9.94
C LYS A 92 -14.32 2.28 -9.87
N LEU A 93 -14.99 2.41 -8.73
CA LEU A 93 -16.11 3.34 -8.51
C LEU A 93 -15.65 4.70 -7.98
N VAL A 94 -14.38 4.84 -7.59
CA VAL A 94 -13.80 6.09 -7.09
C VAL A 94 -13.25 6.89 -8.26
N ARG A 95 -14.12 7.64 -8.94
CA ARG A 95 -13.72 8.44 -10.12
C ARG A 95 -14.33 9.83 -10.16
N ASP A 96 -15.42 10.04 -9.43
CA ASP A 96 -16.03 11.36 -9.35
C ASP A 96 -15.21 12.28 -8.42
N ARG A 97 -15.37 13.58 -8.62
CA ARG A 97 -14.61 14.58 -7.85
C ARG A 97 -14.94 14.51 -6.36
N ALA A 98 -16.20 14.31 -5.97
CA ALA A 98 -16.59 14.36 -4.57
C ALA A 98 -15.94 13.23 -3.76
N THR A 99 -15.86 12.02 -4.33
CA THR A 99 -15.18 10.90 -3.64
C THR A 99 -13.68 11.13 -3.51
N ILE A 100 -13.01 11.68 -4.53
CA ILE A 100 -11.59 12.05 -4.42
C ILE A 100 -11.36 13.14 -3.37
N ASP A 101 -12.28 14.10 -3.25
CA ASP A 101 -12.19 15.18 -2.27
C ASP A 101 -12.26 14.65 -0.84
N GLU A 102 -13.17 13.70 -0.56
CA GLU A 102 -13.26 13.06 0.75
C GLU A 102 -12.03 12.18 1.03
N ILE A 103 -11.54 11.42 0.03
CA ILE A 103 -10.29 10.64 0.21
C ILE A 103 -9.11 11.56 0.52
N MET A 104 -8.96 12.66 -0.21
CA MET A 104 -7.89 13.64 0.06
C MET A 104 -7.98 14.14 1.50
N LYS A 105 -9.18 14.53 1.95
CA LYS A 105 -9.42 15.05 3.29
C LYS A 105 -9.18 14.01 4.39
N ASP A 106 -9.49 12.75 4.12
CA ASP A 106 -9.28 11.64 5.05
C ASP A 106 -7.80 11.25 5.17
N LEU A 107 -7.02 11.44 4.10
CA LEU A 107 -5.58 11.13 4.06
C LEU A 107 -4.72 12.32 4.52
N ASP A 108 -5.13 13.56 4.27
CA ASP A 108 -4.44 14.80 4.66
C ASP A 108 -4.57 15.05 6.18
N ILE A 109 -3.82 14.27 6.96
CA ILE A 109 -3.85 14.29 8.42
C ILE A 109 -3.24 15.59 8.93
N ASN A 110 -2.17 16.06 8.29
CA ASN A 110 -1.44 17.26 8.69
C ASN A 110 -2.13 18.57 8.23
N LYS A 111 -3.10 18.47 7.31
CA LYS A 111 -3.91 19.57 6.76
C LYS A 111 -3.12 20.58 5.93
N ASP A 112 -2.09 20.13 5.23
CA ASP A 112 -1.26 20.96 4.34
C ASP A 112 -1.75 20.96 2.87
N VAL A 113 -2.86 20.26 2.59
CA VAL A 113 -3.50 20.16 1.26
C VAL A 113 -2.63 19.41 0.24
N GLN A 114 -1.66 18.63 0.73
CA GLN A 114 -0.85 17.69 -0.03
C GLN A 114 -0.84 16.34 0.70
N ILE A 115 -0.51 15.26 -0.01
CA ILE A 115 -0.44 13.91 0.57
C ILE A 115 1.00 13.47 0.59
N SER A 116 1.58 13.37 1.79
CA SER A 116 2.91 12.78 1.98
C SER A 116 2.93 11.28 1.71
N PHE A 117 4.13 10.70 1.59
CA PHE A 117 4.28 9.26 1.42
C PHE A 117 3.58 8.46 2.53
N SER A 118 3.80 8.85 3.79
CA SER A 118 3.18 8.20 4.95
C SER A 118 1.64 8.27 4.93
N GLU A 119 1.07 9.36 4.43
CA GLU A 119 -0.38 9.53 4.29
C GLU A 119 -0.93 8.67 3.14
N VAL A 120 -0.21 8.53 2.03
CA VAL A 120 -0.64 7.60 0.96
C VAL A 120 -0.55 6.14 1.41
N MET A 121 0.42 5.79 2.25
CA MET A 121 0.55 4.42 2.77
C MET A 121 -0.69 4.01 3.58
N LEU A 122 -1.37 4.95 4.24
CA LEU A 122 -2.65 4.69 4.90
C LEU A 122 -3.72 4.18 3.92
N LEU A 123 -3.81 4.77 2.72
CA LEU A 123 -4.71 4.30 1.66
C LEU A 123 -4.35 2.88 1.23
N ILE A 124 -3.06 2.63 0.97
CA ILE A 124 -2.57 1.31 0.51
C ILE A 124 -2.86 0.24 1.56
N THR A 125 -2.60 0.52 2.84
CA THR A 125 -2.93 -0.37 3.95
C THR A 125 -4.42 -0.69 3.98
N ARG A 126 -5.30 0.31 3.93
CA ARG A 126 -6.76 0.13 3.94
C ARG A 126 -7.25 -0.72 2.77
N VAL A 127 -6.76 -0.44 1.56
CA VAL A 127 -7.11 -1.21 0.36
C VAL A 127 -6.62 -2.66 0.47
N THR A 128 -5.41 -2.88 1.00
CA THR A 128 -4.83 -4.22 1.16
C THR A 128 -5.61 -5.06 2.17
N ILE A 129 -6.01 -4.49 3.30
CA ILE A 129 -6.86 -5.15 4.30
C ILE A 129 -8.21 -5.53 3.68
N ALA A 130 -8.89 -4.58 3.04
CA ALA A 130 -10.18 -4.83 2.39
C ALA A 130 -10.08 -5.89 1.28
N ALA A 131 -9.00 -5.91 0.52
CA ALA A 131 -8.75 -6.92 -0.51
C ALA A 131 -8.53 -8.31 0.11
N HIS A 132 -7.79 -8.40 1.21
CA HIS A 132 -7.57 -9.65 1.93
C HIS A 132 -8.88 -10.23 2.49
N GLU A 133 -9.70 -9.40 3.13
CA GLU A 133 -11.03 -9.81 3.61
C GLU A 133 -11.94 -10.29 2.47
N TYR A 134 -11.92 -9.59 1.33
CA TYR A 134 -12.69 -9.98 0.15
C TYR A 134 -12.28 -11.37 -0.38
N LEU A 135 -10.98 -11.69 -0.36
CA LEU A 135 -10.48 -13.00 -0.80
C LEU A 135 -10.95 -14.14 0.11
N HIS A 136 -10.87 -13.96 1.45
CA HIS A 136 -11.42 -14.94 2.40
C HIS A 136 -12.91 -15.20 2.16
N ASN A 137 -13.70 -14.15 1.94
CA ASN A 137 -15.12 -14.29 1.65
C ASN A 137 -15.40 -15.10 0.37
N ILE A 138 -14.55 -14.98 -0.66
CA ILE A 138 -14.68 -15.78 -1.89
C ILE A 138 -14.38 -17.26 -1.61
N GLU A 139 -13.29 -17.54 -0.89
CA GLU A 139 -12.88 -18.91 -0.58
C GLU A 139 -13.95 -19.64 0.25
N ASP A 140 -14.50 -18.96 1.25
CA ASP A 140 -15.59 -19.49 2.09
C ASP A 140 -16.84 -19.82 1.26
N GLN A 141 -17.22 -18.94 0.33
CA GLN A 141 -18.36 -19.18 -0.56
C GLN A 141 -18.13 -20.36 -1.50
N GLN A 142 -16.91 -20.52 -2.03
CA GLN A 142 -16.58 -21.63 -2.90
C GLN A 142 -16.61 -22.97 -2.14
N GLN A 143 -16.09 -23.01 -0.92
CA GLN A 143 -16.13 -24.22 -0.09
C GLN A 143 -17.56 -24.62 0.25
N GLN A 144 -18.42 -23.67 0.61
CA GLN A 144 -19.83 -23.94 0.88
C GLN A 144 -20.57 -24.49 -0.35
N GLN A 145 -20.31 -23.93 -1.54
CA GLN A 145 -20.90 -24.43 -2.79
C GLN A 145 -20.44 -25.86 -3.12
N GLN A 146 -19.16 -26.18 -2.93
CA GLN A 146 -18.64 -27.53 -3.14
C GLN A 146 -19.26 -28.55 -2.19
N GLN A 147 -19.42 -28.20 -0.91
CA GLN A 147 -20.06 -29.08 0.07
C GLN A 147 -21.54 -29.34 -0.27
N GLN A 148 -22.28 -28.32 -0.71
CA GLN A 148 -23.67 -28.50 -1.13
C GLN A 148 -23.80 -29.41 -2.36
N GLN A 149 -22.92 -29.27 -3.35
CA GLN A 149 -22.93 -30.13 -4.54
C GLN A 149 -22.61 -31.59 -4.19
N GLN A 150 -21.67 -31.84 -3.28
CA GLN A 150 -21.34 -33.20 -2.83
C GLN A 150 -22.52 -33.85 -2.07
N GLN A 151 -23.25 -33.09 -1.25
CA GLN A 151 -24.43 -33.60 -0.54
C GLN A 151 -25.57 -33.95 -1.49
N GLN A 152 -25.79 -33.15 -2.55
CA GLN A 152 -26.81 -33.43 -3.56
C GLN A 152 -26.48 -34.66 -4.43
N GLN A 153 -25.20 -34.97 -4.64
CA GLN A 153 -24.80 -36.17 -5.40
C GLN A 153 -24.88 -37.47 -4.58
N GLN A 154 -25.01 -37.37 -3.25
CA GLN A 154 -25.11 -38.51 -2.34
C GLN A 154 -26.56 -38.86 -1.95
N GLN A 155 -27.56 -38.11 -2.47
CA GLN A 155 -28.99 -38.35 -2.30
C GLN A 155 -29.60 -38.89 -3.60
#